data_AF-A0AAU7DFT1-F1
#
_entry.id   AF-A0AAU7DFT1-F1
#
_cell.length_a   1.000
_cell.length_b   1.000
_cell.length_c   1.000
_cell.angle_alpha   90.00
_cell.angle_beta   90.00
_cell.angle_gamma   90.00
#
_symmetry.space_group_name_H-M   'P 1'
#
loop_
_entity.id
_entity.type
_entity.pdbx_description
1 polymer ?
#
loop_
_entity_poly.entity_id
_entity_poly.type
_entity_poly.pdbx_seq_one_letter_code
_entity_poly.pdbx_strand_id
1 'polypeptide(L)' 'MRKIKKAEEPELKRMNLNVPIELHNAFKATTASQGLNMTDVLMEFIKDYVAKNSPKGRRK' A
#
# COMPACT_ATOMS: atom_id res chain seq x y z
N MET A 1 -12.12 27.42 -25.17
CA MET A 1 -12.22 26.83 -23.81
C MET A 1 -11.05 25.86 -23.60
N ARG A 2 -10.18 26.10 -22.61
CA ARG A 2 -9.12 25.15 -22.24
C ARG A 2 -9.76 24.02 -21.42
N LYS A 3 -9.67 22.78 -21.90
CA LYS A 3 -10.11 21.59 -21.15
C LYS A 3 -9.14 21.40 -19.97
N ILE A 4 -9.65 21.54 -18.76
CA ILE A 4 -8.91 21.17 -17.54
C ILE A 4 -8.75 19.65 -17.58
N LYS A 5 -7.50 19.16 -17.62
CA LYS A 5 -7.22 17.72 -17.50
C LYS A 5 -7.72 17.28 -16.13
N LYS A 6 -8.67 16.33 -16.09
CA LYS A 6 -9.01 15.60 -14.86
C LYS A 6 -7.71 14.95 -14.36
N ALA A 7 -7.44 15.07 -13.06
CA ALA A 7 -6.38 14.30 -12.42
C ALA A 7 -6.66 12.82 -12.71
N GLU A 8 -5.67 12.11 -13.25
CA GLU A 8 -5.74 10.67 -13.46
C GLU A 8 -5.81 10.03 -12.06
N GLU A 9 -7.01 9.61 -11.66
CA GLU A 9 -7.16 8.79 -10.47
C GLU A 9 -6.33 7.51 -10.69
N PRO A 10 -5.46 7.14 -9.74
CA PRO A 10 -4.65 5.93 -9.90
C PRO A 10 -5.59 4.74 -10.08
N GLU A 11 -5.29 3.88 -11.04
CA GLU A 11 -6.04 2.64 -11.25
C GLU A 11 -5.79 1.70 -10.05
N LEU A 12 -6.69 1.74 -9.07
CA LEU A 12 -6.58 0.96 -7.84
C LEU A 12 -7.13 -0.46 -8.04
N LYS A 13 -6.33 -1.47 -7.73
CA LYS A 13 -6.77 -2.87 -7.70
C LYS A 13 -6.94 -3.34 -6.25
N ARG A 14 -8.11 -3.88 -5.92
CA ARG A 14 -8.36 -4.48 -4.60
C ARG A 14 -7.57 -5.77 -4.44
N MET A 15 -6.82 -5.88 -3.34
CA MET A 15 -6.10 -7.09 -2.95
C MET A 15 -6.80 -7.71 -1.74
N ASN A 16 -7.26 -8.95 -1.88
CA ASN A 16 -7.89 -9.69 -0.78
C ASN A 16 -6.84 -10.64 -0.18
N LEU A 17 -6.63 -10.53 1.14
CA LEU A 17 -5.68 -11.34 1.89
C LEU A 17 -6.38 -11.93 3.11
N ASN A 18 -6.09 -13.19 3.40
CA ASN A 18 -6.44 -13.80 4.68
C ASN A 18 -5.24 -13.63 5.61
N VAL A 19 -5.47 -13.06 6.79
CA VAL A 19 -4.46 -12.89 7.83
C VAL A 19 -4.96 -13.47 9.15
N PRO A 20 -4.08 -14.04 10.00
CA PRO A 20 -4.46 -14.44 11.35
C PRO A 20 -5.08 -13.26 12.11
N ILE A 21 -6.15 -13.52 12.86
CA ILE A 21 -6.89 -12.49 13.61
C ILE A 21 -5.96 -11.78 14.60
N GLU A 22 -5.10 -12.53 15.29
CA GLU A 22 -4.14 -11.99 16.26
C GLU A 22 -3.18 -10.99 15.60
N LEU A 23 -2.68 -11.33 14.41
CA LEU A 23 -1.79 -10.46 13.65
C LEU A 23 -2.51 -9.18 13.20
N HIS A 24 -3.73 -9.30 12.68
CA HIS A 24 -4.54 -8.14 12.30
C HIS A 24 -4.80 -7.21 13.49
N ASN A 25 -5.17 -7.77 14.65
CA ASN A 25 -5.46 -6.98 15.85
C ASN A 25 -4.21 -6.27 16.38
N ALA A 26 -3.07 -6.98 16.41
CA ALA A 26 -1.79 -6.39 16.80
C ALA A 26 -1.38 -5.27 15.84
N PHE A 27 -1.51 -5.50 14.52
CA PHE A 27 -1.21 -4.49 13.51
C PHE A 27 -2.10 -3.25 13.69
N LYS A 28 -3.43 -3.44 13.78
CA LYS A 28 -4.40 -2.36 14.01
C LYS A 28 -4.10 -1.54 15.26
N ALA A 29 -3.82 -2.20 16.38
CA ALA A 29 -3.51 -1.52 17.65
C ALA A 29 -2.20 -0.72 17.55
N THR A 30 -1.18 -1.31 16.93
CA THR A 30 0.13 -0.67 16.74
C THR A 30 0.01 0.57 15.86
N THR A 31 -0.65 0.47 14.70
CA THR A 31 -0.84 1.62 13.81
C THR A 31 -1.67 2.72 14.48
N ALA A 32 -2.72 2.35 15.22
CA ALA A 32 -3.53 3.31 15.96
C ALA A 32 -2.73 4.05 17.04
N SER A 33 -1.86 3.35 17.77
CA SER A 33 -1.00 3.97 18.79
C SER A 33 -0.02 5.00 18.22
N GLN A 34 0.34 4.86 16.94
CA GLN A 34 1.22 5.76 16.21
C GLN A 34 0.45 6.87 15.47
N GLY A 35 -0.89 6.86 15.52
CA GLY A 35 -1.75 7.79 14.77
C GLY A 35 -1.72 7.53 13.25
N LEU A 36 -1.35 6.32 12.82
CA LEU A 36 -1.20 5.95 11.42
C LEU A 36 -2.38 5.11 10.91
N ASN A 37 -2.61 5.17 9.61
CA ASN A 37 -3.58 4.32 8.91
C ASN A 37 -2.92 2.99 8.50
N MET A 38 -3.62 1.88 8.74
CA MET A 38 -3.20 0.53 8.34
C MET A 38 -2.86 0.42 6.85
N THR A 39 -3.63 1.08 5.98
CA THR A 39 -3.41 1.01 4.53
C THR A 39 -2.09 1.64 4.13
N ASP A 40 -1.75 2.80 4.70
CA ASP A 40 -0.54 3.53 4.34
C ASP A 40 0.70 2.75 4.77
N VAL A 41 0.68 2.22 6.00
CA VAL A 41 1.76 1.36 6.52
C VAL A 41 1.92 0.10 5.67
N LEU A 42 0.82 -0.57 5.31
CA LEU A 42 0.89 -1.77 4.46
C LEU A 42 1.44 -1.45 3.06
N MET A 43 1.08 -0.30 2.48
CA MET A 43 1.58 0.14 1.19
C MET A 43 3.08 0.42 1.23
N GLU A 44 3.60 1.01 2.31
CA GLU A 44 5.04 1.20 2.51
C GLU A 44 5.76 -0.15 2.59
N PHE A 45 5.27 -1.08 3.41
CA PHE A 45 5.85 -2.43 3.49
C PHE A 45 5.89 -3.13 2.12
N ILE A 46 4.84 -3.02 1.31
CA ILE A 46 4.79 -3.60 -0.03
C ILE A 46 5.83 -2.92 -0.95
N LYS A 47 5.92 -1.58 -0.93
CA LYS A 47 6.89 -0.84 -1.73
C LYS A 47 8.32 -1.23 -1.38
N ASP A 48 8.64 -1.30 -0.10
CA ASP A 48 9.97 -1.66 0.39
C ASP A 48 10.32 -3.11 0.03
N TYR A 49 9.36 -4.02 0.16
CA TYR A 49 9.54 -5.41 -0.27
C TYR A 49 9.83 -5.50 -1.77
N VAL A 50 9.07 -4.79 -2.60
CA VAL A 50 9.30 -4.76 -4.05
C VAL A 50 10.65 -4.12 -4.38
N ALA A 51 10.99 -2.99 -3.76
CA ALA A 51 12.26 -2.30 -3.99
C ALA A 51 13.47 -3.19 -3.64
N LYS A 52 13.37 -3.96 -2.55
CA LYS A 52 14.41 -4.88 -2.09
C LYS A 52 14.55 -6.11 -2.99
N ASN A 53 13.44 -6.65 -3.49
CA ASN A 53 13.43 -7.96 -4.17
C ASN A 53 13.31 -7.86 -5.69
N SER A 54 12.97 -6.69 -6.24
CA SER A 54 12.86 -6.52 -7.69
C SER A 54 14.26 -6.58 -8.33
N PRO A 55 14.50 -7.48 -9.28
CA PRO A 55 15.78 -7.54 -9.98
C PRO A 55 16.00 -6.21 -10.71
N LYS A 56 17.05 -5.49 -10.30
CA LYS A 56 17.53 -4.26 -10.96
C LYS A 56 17.79 -4.56 -12.43
N GLY A 57 16.80 -4.34 -13.30
CA GLY A 57 17.00 -4.53 -14.74
C GLY A 57 15.79 -4.94 -15.56
N ARG A 58 14.63 -5.27 -15.00
CA ARG A 58 13.44 -5.50 -15.85
C ARG A 58 12.76 -4.19 -16.22
N ARG A 59 13.44 -3.38 -17.05
CA ARG A 59 12.78 -2.42 -17.93
C ARG A 59 11.85 -3.25 -18.82
N LYS A 60 10.55 -2.98 -18.74
CA LYS A 60 9.61 -3.37 -19.78
C LYS A 60 9.46 -2.19 -20.72
#